data_AF-A0A938PF85-F1
#
_entry.id   AF-A0A938PF85-F1
#
_cell.length_a   1.000
_cell.length_b   1.000
_cell.length_c   1.000
_cell.angle_alpha   90.00
_cell.angle_beta   90.00
_cell.angle_gamma   90.00
#
_symmetry.space_group_name_H-M   'P 1'
#
loop_
_entity.id
_entity.type
_entity.pdbx_description
1 polymer ?
#
loop_
_entity_poly.entity_id
_entity_poly.type
_entity_poly.pdbx_seq_one_letter_code
_entity_poly.pdbx_strand_id
1 'polypeptide(L)'
;MIPLYYIFNKPYRVLSQFSPSEGKQTLSDFLSLPKDVYPVGRLDYDSEGLLLLTNDGVFHNRLIDPKYKHSRTYLVQVEGIPNQDSIRRLSSGIIIQGKRAKKANARILFTEPKIWERI
;
A
#
# COMPACT_ATOMS: atom_id res chain seq x y z
N MET A 1 -16.81 6.21 21.60
CA MET A 1 -15.42 5.71 21.51
C MET A 1 -14.58 6.82 20.90
N ILE A 2 -13.35 7.04 21.38
CA ILE A 2 -12.46 8.08 20.85
C ILE A 2 -11.76 7.53 19.61
N PRO A 3 -11.78 8.23 18.46
CA PRO A 3 -11.10 7.78 17.26
C PRO A 3 -9.58 7.90 17.41
N LEU A 4 -8.88 6.86 16.99
CA LEU A 4 -7.42 6.76 16.99
C LEU A 4 -6.92 6.59 15.56
N TYR A 5 -5.82 7.25 15.23
CA TYR A 5 -5.23 7.19 13.90
C TYR A 5 -3.72 6.99 14.01
N TYR A 6 -3.23 5.99 13.29
CA TYR A 6 -1.82 5.64 13.24
C TYR A 6 -1.36 5.54 11.80
N ILE A 7 -0.08 5.83 11.61
CA ILE A 7 0.64 5.54 10.38
C ILE A 7 1.77 4.58 10.71
N PHE A 8 1.98 3.60 9.84
CA PHE A 8 3.04 2.63 9.98
C PHE A 8 3.75 2.47 8.64
N ASN A 9 5.07 2.49 8.66
CA ASN A 9 5.85 2.11 7.49
C ASN A 9 6.07 0.60 7.54
N LYS A 10 5.19 -0.16 6.88
CA LYS A 10 5.18 -1.63 6.91
C LYS A 10 6.44 -2.17 6.23
N PRO A 11 7.26 -2.98 6.92
CA PRO A 11 8.42 -3.64 6.32
C PRO A 11 8.03 -4.69 5.27
N TYR A 12 9.02 -5.09 4.48
CA TYR A 12 8.92 -6.23 3.57
C TYR A 12 8.66 -7.52 4.35
N ARG A 13 7.88 -8.44 3.78
CA ARG A 13 7.57 -9.75 4.39
C ARG A 13 6.86 -9.67 5.74
N VAL A 14 5.99 -8.66 5.91
CA VAL A 14 5.08 -8.52 7.04
C VAL A 14 3.63 -8.50 6.54
N LEU A 15 2.76 -9.31 7.15
CA LEU A 15 1.34 -9.34 6.83
C LEU A 15 0.62 -8.10 7.38
N SER A 16 -0.30 -7.54 6.59
CA SER A 16 -1.19 -6.44 7.00
C SER A 16 -2.34 -6.94 7.91
N GLN A 17 -2.02 -7.58 9.04
CA GLN A 17 -2.97 -8.07 10.04
C GLN A 17 -2.32 -8.17 11.43
N PHE A 18 -3.11 -8.18 12.50
CA PHE A 18 -2.62 -8.43 13.87
C PHE A 18 -2.73 -9.89 14.30
N SER A 19 -3.61 -10.67 13.66
CA SER A 19 -3.79 -12.07 14.02
C SER A 19 -2.55 -12.88 13.66
N PRO A 20 -2.07 -13.77 14.56
CA PRO A 20 -0.92 -14.63 14.29
C PRO A 20 -1.06 -15.42 12.99
N SER A 21 0.05 -15.62 12.29
CA SER A 21 0.15 -16.48 11.11
C SER A 21 1.42 -17.30 11.21
N GLU A 22 1.32 -18.60 10.97
CA GLU A 22 2.47 -19.50 11.03
C GLU A 22 3.55 -19.09 10.01
N GLY A 23 4.80 -19.00 10.49
CA GLY A 23 5.98 -18.69 9.68
C GLY A 23 6.01 -17.28 9.07
N LYS A 24 5.13 -16.36 9.47
CA LYS A 24 5.06 -14.99 8.92
C LYS A 24 4.93 -13.95 10.02
N GLN A 25 5.74 -12.90 9.92
CA GLN A 25 5.57 -11.73 10.76
C GLN A 25 4.27 -10.99 10.41
N THR A 26 3.70 -10.33 11.41
CA THR A 26 2.44 -9.60 11.36
C THR A 26 2.62 -8.24 12.03
N LEU A 27 1.57 -7.40 12.05
CA LEU A 27 1.63 -6.08 12.66
C LEU A 27 1.87 -6.15 14.18
N SER A 28 1.49 -7.24 14.85
CA SER A 28 1.70 -7.40 16.30
C SER A 28 3.17 -7.55 16.67
N ASP A 29 4.04 -7.95 15.73
CA ASP A 29 5.48 -8.08 15.98
C ASP A 29 6.18 -6.71 16.03
N PHE A 30 5.52 -5.66 15.53
CA PHE A 30 6.08 -4.30 15.43
C PHE A 30 5.29 -3.27 16.24
N LEU A 31 4.01 -3.52 16.50
CA LEU A 31 3.09 -2.54 17.06
C LEU A 31 2.31 -3.11 18.25
N SER A 32 2.31 -2.36 19.36
CA SER A 32 1.44 -2.61 20.52
C SER A 32 0.31 -1.58 20.53
N LEU A 33 -0.81 -1.88 19.87
CA LEU A 33 -1.96 -0.98 19.73
C LEU A 33 -3.23 -1.52 20.41
N PRO A 34 -4.22 -0.67 20.69
CA PRO A 34 -5.53 -1.11 21.18
C PRO A 34 -6.19 -2.15 20.26
N LYS A 35 -6.94 -3.10 20.84
CA LYS A 35 -7.53 -4.25 20.13
C LYS A 35 -8.56 -3.86 19.06
N ASP A 36 -9.09 -2.65 19.10
CA ASP A 36 -10.07 -2.11 18.16
C ASP A 36 -9.43 -1.35 16.98
N VAL A 37 -8.09 -1.26 16.93
CA VAL A 37 -7.35 -0.61 15.84
C VAL A 37 -6.98 -1.64 14.77
N TYR A 38 -7.34 -1.34 13.52
CA TYR A 38 -7.11 -2.23 12.39
C TYR A 38 -6.53 -1.47 11.19
N PRO A 39 -5.81 -2.15 10.28
CA PRO A 39 -5.28 -1.52 9.08
C PRO A 39 -6.41 -1.06 8.14
N VAL A 40 -6.23 0.12 7.54
CA VAL A 40 -7.14 0.69 6.54
C VAL A 40 -6.77 0.14 5.16
N GLY A 41 -7.42 -0.96 4.80
CA GLY A 41 -7.03 -1.75 3.63
C GLY A 41 -5.80 -2.60 3.90
N ARG A 42 -5.20 -3.12 2.82
CA ARG A 42 -4.07 -4.05 2.89
C ARG A 42 -2.94 -3.60 1.99
N LEU A 43 -1.71 -3.72 2.49
CA LEU A 43 -0.52 -3.88 1.65
C LEU A 43 -0.19 -5.36 1.54
N ASP A 44 0.28 -5.78 0.37
CA ASP A 44 0.69 -7.16 0.14
C ASP A 44 1.91 -7.53 1.00
N TYR A 45 2.07 -8.83 1.23
CA TYR A 45 3.12 -9.37 2.09
C TYR A 45 4.52 -8.94 1.63
N ASP A 46 4.74 -8.94 0.33
CA ASP A 46 5.96 -8.55 -0.38
C ASP A 46 5.99 -7.07 -0.79
N SER A 47 5.03 -6.26 -0.35
CA SER A 47 5.07 -4.80 -0.47
C SER A 47 5.62 -4.14 0.80
N GLU A 48 6.08 -2.90 0.66
CA GLU A 48 6.59 -2.07 1.74
C GLU A 48 5.88 -0.70 1.74
N GLY A 49 5.95 0.03 2.85
CA GLY A 49 5.58 1.45 2.87
C GLY A 49 4.37 1.78 3.74
N LEU A 50 3.73 2.90 3.42
CA LEU A 50 2.69 3.50 4.25
C LEU A 50 1.44 2.61 4.39
N LEU A 51 1.15 2.21 5.62
CA LEU A 51 -0.07 1.58 6.07
C LEU A 51 -0.74 2.46 7.13
N LEU A 52 -2.00 2.81 6.92
CA LEU A 52 -2.81 3.54 7.91
C LEU A 52 -3.52 2.53 8.81
N LEU A 53 -3.69 2.86 10.09
CA LEU A 53 -4.47 2.06 11.03
C LEU A 53 -5.41 2.94 11.85
N THR A 54 -6.62 2.46 12.13
CA THR A 54 -7.61 3.21 12.91
C THR A 54 -8.67 2.30 13.54
N ASN A 55 -9.34 2.79 14.58
CA ASN A 55 -10.60 2.23 15.09
C ASN A 55 -11.84 3.03 14.60
N ASP A 56 -11.64 4.10 13.81
CA ASP A 56 -12.72 4.88 13.21
C ASP A 56 -13.25 4.20 11.95
N GLY A 57 -14.37 3.48 12.09
CA GLY A 57 -15.03 2.78 10.99
C GLY A 57 -15.53 3.71 9.87
N VAL A 58 -15.90 4.95 10.17
CA VAL A 58 -16.37 5.92 9.16
C VAL A 58 -15.21 6.37 8.30
N PHE A 59 -14.09 6.72 8.92
CA PHE A 59 -12.86 7.08 8.21
C PHE A 59 -12.30 5.90 7.40
N HIS A 60 -12.26 4.71 8.00
CA HIS A 60 -11.84 3.48 7.33
C HIS A 60 -12.64 3.26 6.04
N ASN A 61 -13.97 3.22 6.15
CA ASN A 61 -14.86 2.95 5.01
C ASN A 61 -14.72 4.01 3.91
N ARG A 62 -14.58 5.28 4.29
CA ARG A 62 -14.35 6.36 3.33
C ARG A 62 -13.07 6.16 2.52
N LEU A 63 -11.99 5.69 3.14
CA LEU A 63 -10.71 5.48 2.45
C LEU A 63 -10.68 4.23 1.56
N ILE A 64 -11.38 3.16 1.96
CA ILE A 64 -11.36 1.89 1.21
C ILE A 64 -12.40 1.83 0.10
N ASP A 65 -13.52 2.55 0.22
CA ASP A 65 -14.59 2.50 -0.78
C ASP A 65 -14.11 3.10 -2.12
N PRO A 66 -14.12 2.32 -3.23
CA PRO A 66 -13.70 2.78 -4.54
C PRO A 66 -14.45 4.00 -5.07
N LYS A 67 -15.65 4.31 -4.54
CA LYS A 67 -16.45 5.50 -4.87
C LYS A 67 -15.70 6.80 -4.61
N TYR A 68 -14.89 6.86 -3.55
CA TYR A 68 -14.17 8.07 -3.16
C TYR A 68 -12.87 8.29 -3.94
N LYS A 69 -12.41 7.30 -4.71
CA LYS A 69 -11.31 7.42 -5.69
C LYS A 69 -10.03 8.05 -5.12
N HIS A 70 -9.69 7.75 -3.87
CA HIS A 70 -8.45 8.22 -3.27
C HIS A 70 -7.23 7.75 -4.08
N SER A 71 -6.35 8.69 -4.42
CA SER A 71 -5.10 8.39 -5.09
C SER A 71 -4.15 7.66 -4.15
N ARG A 72 -3.37 6.74 -4.72
CA ARG A 72 -2.28 6.04 -4.06
C ARG A 72 -1.05 6.19 -4.93
N THR A 73 0.10 6.44 -4.31
CA THR A 73 1.35 6.69 -5.01
C THR A 73 2.36 5.63 -4.58
N TYR A 74 3.04 5.05 -5.55
CA TYR A 74 3.98 3.95 -5.35
C TYR A 74 5.32 4.30 -5.98
N LEU A 75 6.40 3.96 -5.29
CA LEU A 75 7.72 3.79 -5.89
C LEU A 75 7.83 2.31 -6.26
N VAL A 76 8.11 2.03 -7.52
CA VAL A 76 8.16 0.67 -8.05
C VAL A 76 9.49 0.47 -8.73
N GLN A 77 10.24 -0.54 -8.28
CA GLN A 77 11.43 -1.03 -8.95
C GLN A 77 11.02 -2.14 -9.91
N VAL A 78 11.56 -2.11 -11.12
CA VAL A 78 11.26 -3.09 -12.18
C VAL A 78 12.55 -3.62 -12.77
N GLU A 79 12.47 -4.80 -13.38
CA GLU A 79 13.55 -5.33 -14.21
C GLU A 79 13.62 -4.57 -15.55
N GLY A 80 14.84 -4.26 -15.99
CA GLY A 80 15.08 -3.49 -17.21
C GLY A 80 14.85 -1.98 -17.05
N ILE A 81 14.90 -1.25 -18.17
CA ILE A 81 14.73 0.21 -18.22
C ILE A 81 13.47 0.53 -19.02
N PRO A 82 12.36 0.96 -18.37
CA PRO A 82 11.15 1.37 -19.08
C PRO A 82 11.44 2.53 -20.03
N ASN A 83 10.83 2.50 -21.22
CA ASN A 83 10.86 3.61 -22.15
C ASN A 83 9.56 4.42 -22.11
N GLN A 84 9.51 5.52 -22.86
CA GLN A 84 8.34 6.40 -22.88
C GLN A 84 7.07 5.71 -23.40
N ASP A 85 7.19 4.74 -24.32
CA ASP A 85 6.04 3.96 -24.80
C ASP A 85 5.47 3.05 -23.71
N SER A 86 6.32 2.38 -22.93
CA SER A 86 5.90 1.58 -21.78
C SER A 86 5.10 2.42 -20.78
N ILE A 87 5.59 3.63 -20.48
CA ILE A 87 4.92 4.56 -19.56
C ILE A 87 3.58 5.05 -20.12
N ARG A 88 3.52 5.40 -21.41
CA ARG A 88 2.28 5.79 -22.08
C ARG A 88 1.24 4.67 -22.04
N ARG A 89 1.65 3.43 -22.33
CA ARG A 89 0.76 2.25 -22.31
C ARG A 89 0.23 1.99 -20.90
N LEU A 90 1.10 2.02 -19.88
CA LEU A 90 0.69 1.86 -18.48
C LEU A 90 -0.29 2.95 -18.06
N SER A 91 0.03 4.21 -18.35
CA SER A 91 -0.78 5.38 -17.97
C SER A 91 -2.16 5.41 -18.64
N SER A 92 -2.27 4.83 -19.84
CA SER A 92 -3.52 4.76 -20.61
C SER A 92 -4.51 3.70 -20.09
N GLY A 93 -4.10 2.88 -19.12
CA GLY A 93 -4.88 1.77 -18.61
C GLY A 93 -4.64 0.49 -19.41
N ILE A 94 -4.17 -0.54 -18.72
CA ILE A 94 -3.87 -1.87 -19.29
C ILE A 94 -4.94 -2.89 -18.90
N ILE A 95 -4.98 -4.03 -19.59
CA ILE A 95 -5.85 -5.15 -19.20
C ILE A 95 -5.14 -5.99 -18.15
N ILE A 96 -5.77 -6.17 -17.00
CA ILE A 96 -5.33 -7.02 -15.90
C ILE A 96 -6.46 -7.98 -15.60
N GLN A 97 -6.22 -9.30 -15.71
CA GLN A 97 -7.22 -10.34 -15.45
C GLN A 97 -8.56 -10.09 -16.19
N GLY A 98 -8.48 -9.73 -17.47
CA GLY A 98 -9.66 -9.47 -18.31
C GLY A 98 -10.37 -8.13 -18.07
N LYS A 99 -9.93 -7.31 -17.11
CA LYS A 99 -10.52 -5.99 -16.83
C LYS A 99 -9.55 -4.88 -17.18
N ARG A 100 -10.07 -3.80 -17.79
CA ARG A 100 -9.27 -2.61 -18.07
C ARG A 100 -9.06 -1.81 -16.78
N ALA A 101 -7.79 -1.63 -16.41
CA ALA A 101 -7.40 -0.74 -15.33
C ALA A 101 -7.75 0.72 -15.69
N LYS A 102 -8.05 1.53 -14.67
CA LYS A 102 -8.23 2.97 -14.85
C LYS A 102 -6.91 3.60 -15.32
N LYS A 103 -7.02 4.74 -16.01
CA LYS A 103 -5.86 5.57 -16.33
C LYS A 103 -5.13 5.95 -15.03
N ALA A 104 -3.80 5.98 -15.09
CA ALA A 104 -2.94 6.29 -13.95
C ALA A 104 -1.83 7.23 -14.37
N ASN A 105 -1.27 7.96 -13.41
CA ASN A 105 -0.05 8.72 -13.63
C ASN A 105 1.15 7.78 -13.42
N ALA A 106 2.03 7.70 -14.40
CA ALA A 106 3.31 7.01 -14.28
C ALA A 106 4.43 7.88 -14.84
N ARG A 107 5.60 7.85 -14.19
CA ARG A 107 6.80 8.56 -14.64
C ARG A 107 8.03 7.75 -14.29
N ILE A 108 9.05 7.83 -15.14
CA ILE A 108 10.37 7.27 -14.85
C ILE A 108 11.07 8.20 -13.87
N LEU A 109 11.73 7.61 -12.88
CA LEU A 109 12.70 8.30 -12.04
C LEU A 109 14.08 8.04 -12.62
N PHE A 110 14.77 9.10 -13.04
CA PHE A 110 16.13 9.00 -13.58
C PHE A 110 17.21 8.99 -12.50
N THR A 111 16.82 9.29 -11.27
CA THR A 111 17.67 9.22 -10.08
C THR A 111 17.01 8.31 -9.07
N GLU A 112 17.83 7.54 -8.36
CA GLU A 112 17.34 6.70 -7.28
C GLU A 112 16.69 7.58 -6.19
N PRO A 113 15.43 7.28 -5.79
CA PRO A 113 14.79 8.03 -4.72
C PRO A 113 15.46 7.70 -3.39
N LYS A 114 15.64 8.71 -2.53
CA LYS A 114 16.04 8.48 -1.14
C LYS A 114 14.90 7.75 -0.42
N ILE A 115 15.14 6.50 -0.04
CA ILE A 115 14.25 5.68 0.78
C ILE A 115 14.85 5.45 2.16
N TRP A 116 14.03 5.00 3.11
CA TRP A 116 14.48 4.60 4.43
C TRP A 116 15.35 3.34 4.36
N GLU A 117 16.17 3.11 5.38
CA GLU A 117 16.86 1.83 5.55
C GLU A 117 15.84 0.73 5.80
N ARG A 118 15.96 -0.36 5.05
CA ARG A 118 15.12 -1.54 5.24
C ARG A 118 15.56 -2.26 6.53
N ILE A 119 14.59 -2.63 7.34
CA ILE A 119 14.77 -3.44 8.55
C ILE A 119 14.50 -4.92 8.29
#